data_AF-A0AA35QZ12-F1
#
_entry.id   AF-A0AA35QZ12-F1
#
_cell.length_a   1.000
_cell.length_b   1.000
_cell.length_c   1.000
_cell.angle_alpha   90.00
_cell.angle_beta   90.00
_cell.angle_gamma   90.00
#
_symmetry.space_group_name_H-M   'P 1'
#
loop_
_entity.id
_entity.type
_entity.pdbx_description
1 polymer ?
#
loop_
_entity_poly.entity_id
_entity_poly.type
_entity_poly.pdbx_seq_one_letter_code
_entity_poly.pdbx_strand_id
1 'polypeptide(L)'
;MPTRYGPQLAALSAQAVEELSARHRAREQALGVSRQVIRNSANAIRAVHRNDFDEARRLIAEAGSRLAETRSIRVDNPEIYYAGFLSDARKDLRRRT
;
A
#
# COMPACT_ATOMS: atom_id res chain seq x y z
N MET A 1 28.17 -31.99 15.94
CA MET A 1 28.91 -32.13 14.67
C MET A 1 28.37 -31.07 13.71
N PRO A 2 29.12 -30.01 13.39
CA PRO A 2 28.68 -29.04 12.39
C PRO A 2 28.59 -29.75 11.05
N THR A 3 27.40 -29.79 10.44
CA THR A 3 27.23 -30.30 9.09
C THR A 3 28.00 -29.40 8.12
N ARG A 4 28.67 -30.00 7.13
CA ARG A 4 29.48 -29.29 6.11
C ARG A 4 28.72 -28.17 5.39
N TYR A 5 27.39 -28.23 5.40
CA TYR A 5 26.48 -27.27 4.78
C TYR A 5 25.93 -26.19 5.73
N GLY A 6 26.23 -26.26 7.03
CA GLY A 6 25.73 -25.32 8.04
C GLY A 6 25.95 -23.84 7.68
N PRO A 7 27.16 -23.44 7.21
CA PRO A 7 27.41 -22.06 6.79
C PRO A 7 26.62 -21.64 5.55
N GLN A 8 26.51 -22.53 4.53
CA GLN A 8 25.76 -22.22 3.32
C GLN A 8 24.25 -22.11 3.59
N LEU A 9 23.70 -22.99 4.44
CA LEU A 9 22.30 -22.95 4.84
C LEU A 9 21.99 -21.70 5.66
N ALA A 10 22.90 -21.27 6.54
CA ALA A 10 22.76 -20.03 7.29
C ALA A 10 22.81 -18.79 6.38
N ALA A 11 23.67 -18.80 5.36
CA ALA A 11 23.73 -17.70 4.39
C ALA A 11 22.45 -17.62 3.54
N LEU A 12 21.95 -18.75 3.05
CA LEU A 12 20.70 -18.83 2.28
C LEU A 12 19.48 -18.41 3.11
N SER A 13 19.41 -18.85 4.38
CA SER A 13 18.30 -18.47 5.25
C SER A 13 18.32 -16.98 5.58
N ALA A 14 19.51 -16.38 5.79
CA ALA A 14 19.64 -14.96 6.01
C ALA A 14 19.19 -14.14 4.79
N GLN A 15 19.60 -14.53 3.58
CA GLN A 15 19.16 -13.90 2.33
C GLN A 15 17.65 -13.99 2.14
N ALA A 16 17.06 -15.17 2.39
CA ALA A 16 15.61 -15.36 2.29
C ALA A 16 14.86 -14.48 3.29
N VAL A 17 15.33 -14.39 4.54
CA VAL A 17 14.73 -13.54 5.58
C VAL A 17 14.78 -12.08 5.17
N GLU A 18 15.89 -11.61 4.61
CA GLU A 18 16.05 -10.22 4.16
C GLU A 18 15.07 -9.88 3.03
N GLU A 19 14.97 -10.74 2.00
CA GLU A 19 14.05 -10.56 0.87
C GLU A 19 12.57 -10.59 1.33
N LEU A 20 12.20 -11.58 2.15
CA LEU A 20 10.84 -11.69 2.70
C LEU A 20 10.49 -10.49 3.59
N SER A 21 11.44 -9.99 4.38
CA SER A 21 11.24 -8.83 5.24
C SER A 21 11.07 -7.54 4.44
N ALA A 22 11.79 -7.39 3.32
CA ALA A 22 11.62 -6.26 2.41
C ALA A 22 10.23 -6.28 1.74
N ARG A 23 9.82 -7.44 1.21
CA ARG A 23 8.48 -7.63 0.65
C ARG A 23 7.38 -7.38 1.68
N HIS A 24 7.54 -7.89 2.91
CA HIS A 24 6.56 -7.69 3.97
C HIS A 24 6.38 -6.20 4.32
N ARG A 25 7.48 -5.45 4.46
CA ARG A 25 7.43 -4.00 4.71
C ARG A 25 6.71 -3.24 3.59
N ALA A 26 7.03 -3.54 2.33
CA ALA A 26 6.37 -2.94 1.17
C ALA A 26 4.86 -3.22 1.16
N ARG A 27 4.47 -4.45 1.52
CA ARG A 27 3.05 -4.86 1.61
C ARG A 27 2.30 -4.12 2.71
N GLU A 28 2.88 -4.02 3.91
CA GLU A 28 2.23 -3.33 5.03
C GLU A 28 2.07 -1.83 4.74
N GLN A 29 3.06 -1.18 4.13
CA GLN A 29 2.96 0.20 3.68
C GLN A 29 1.83 0.38 2.65
N ALA A 30 1.75 -0.51 1.67
CA ALA A 30 0.72 -0.50 0.64
C ALA A 30 -0.69 -0.71 1.21
N LEU A 31 -0.84 -1.62 2.19
CA LEU A 31 -2.10 -1.87 2.90
C LEU A 31 -2.55 -0.66 3.73
N GLY A 32 -1.61 -0.03 4.44
CA GLY A 32 -1.87 1.18 5.21
C GLY A 32 -2.43 2.31 4.35
N VAL A 33 -1.81 2.55 3.19
CA VAL A 33 -2.28 3.57 2.24
C VAL A 33 -3.64 3.20 1.64
N SER A 34 -3.86 1.95 1.24
CA SER A 34 -5.15 1.49 0.72
C SER A 34 -6.30 1.78 1.71
N ARG A 35 -6.10 1.44 2.99
CA ARG A 35 -7.09 1.74 4.05
C ARG A 35 -7.33 3.23 4.22
N GLN A 36 -6.28 4.06 4.15
CA GLN A 36 -6.42 5.51 4.26
C GLN A 36 -7.21 6.10 3.09
N VAL A 37 -6.92 5.65 1.86
CA VAL A 37 -7.64 6.08 0.65
C VAL A 37 -9.13 5.73 0.77
N ILE A 38 -9.47 4.50 1.16
CA ILE A 38 -10.87 4.08 1.36
C ILE A 38 -11.57 4.96 2.41
N ARG A 39 -10.90 5.25 3.54
CA ARG A 39 -11.46 6.13 4.58
C ARG A 39 -11.70 7.55 4.07
N ASN A 40 -10.72 8.14 3.38
CA ASN A 40 -10.82 9.48 2.85
C ASN A 40 -11.92 9.58 1.79
N SER A 41 -12.06 8.58 0.90
CA SER A 41 -13.17 8.50 -0.06
C SER A 41 -14.53 8.44 0.62
N ALA A 42 -14.68 7.62 1.67
CA ALA A 42 -15.92 7.55 2.43
C ALA A 42 -16.25 8.87 3.15
N ASN A 43 -15.24 9.54 3.71
CA ASN A 43 -15.41 10.84 4.34
C ASN A 43 -15.75 11.94 3.33
N ALA A 44 -15.15 11.92 2.14
CA ALA A 44 -15.44 12.87 1.08
C ALA A 44 -16.90 12.78 0.62
N ILE A 45 -17.44 11.56 0.44
CA ILE A 45 -18.87 11.38 0.16
C ILE A 45 -19.74 12.00 1.27
N ARG A 46 -19.41 11.73 2.54
CA ARG A 46 -20.17 12.29 3.67
C ARG A 46 -20.10 13.81 3.70
N ALA A 47 -18.96 14.41 3.32
CA ALA A 47 -18.80 15.85 3.22
C ALA A 47 -19.65 16.43 2.08
N VAL A 48 -19.66 15.80 0.90
CA VAL A 48 -20.56 16.15 -0.22
C VAL A 48 -22.02 16.10 0.21
N HIS A 49 -22.45 15.05 0.92
CA HIS A 49 -23.83 14.93 1.42
C HIS A 49 -24.22 16.04 2.42
N ARG A 50 -23.24 16.66 3.08
CA ARG A 50 -23.44 17.80 3.98
C ARG A 50 -23.27 19.15 3.28
N ASN A 51 -23.11 19.17 1.95
CA ASN A 51 -22.75 20.34 1.14
C ASN A 51 -21.42 21.00 1.54
N ASP A 52 -20.54 20.25 2.22
CA ASP A 52 -19.19 20.69 2.59
C ASP A 52 -18.21 20.26 1.49
N PHE A 53 -18.23 21.00 0.38
CA PHE A 53 -17.45 20.67 -0.80
C PHE A 53 -15.95 20.97 -0.64
N ASP A 54 -15.59 21.89 0.26
CA ASP A 54 -14.18 22.19 0.55
C ASP A 54 -13.52 21.04 1.29
N GLU A 55 -14.20 20.47 2.29
CA GLU A 55 -13.69 19.29 2.98
C GLU A 55 -13.64 18.06 2.06
N ALA A 56 -14.65 17.90 1.19
CA ALA A 56 -14.62 16.83 0.19
C ALA A 56 -13.41 16.93 -0.74
N ARG A 57 -13.11 18.13 -1.27
CA ARG A 57 -11.94 18.38 -2.11
C ARG A 57 -10.63 18.11 -1.37
N ARG A 58 -10.53 18.54 -0.12
CA ARG A 58 -9.34 18.31 0.72
C ARG A 58 -9.08 16.82 0.93
N LEU A 59 -10.11 16.05 1.25
CA LEU A 59 -10.02 14.61 1.48
C LEU A 59 -9.63 13.84 0.22
N ILE A 60 -10.17 14.24 -0.94
CA ILE A 60 -9.82 13.66 -2.25
C ILE A 60 -8.36 13.96 -2.60
N ALA A 61 -7.92 15.21 -2.42
CA ALA A 61 -6.53 15.59 -2.67
C ALA A 61 -5.55 14.83 -1.77
N GLU A 62 -5.88 14.68 -0.49
CA GLU A 62 -5.09 13.90 0.46
C GLU A 62 -5.01 12.43 0.06
N ALA A 63 -6.14 11.82 -0.33
CA ALA A 63 -6.16 10.45 -0.84
C ALA A 63 -5.29 10.28 -2.09
N GLY A 64 -5.35 11.25 -3.02
CA GLY A 64 -4.54 11.27 -4.22
C GLY A 64 -3.03 11.36 -3.94
N SER A 65 -2.62 12.23 -3.01
CA SER A 65 -1.22 12.38 -2.60
C SER A 65 -0.68 11.09 -1.98
N ARG A 66 -1.45 10.47 -1.07
CA ARG A 66 -1.07 9.19 -0.45
C ARG A 66 -0.93 8.07 -1.46
N LEU A 67 -1.81 8.02 -2.46
CA LEU A 67 -1.72 7.06 -3.53
C LEU A 67 -0.49 7.30 -4.42
N ALA A 68 -0.10 8.57 -4.64
CA ALA A 68 1.12 8.91 -5.37
C ALA A 68 2.38 8.45 -4.64
N GLU A 69 2.42 8.55 -3.30
CA GLU A 69 3.53 8.04 -2.48
C GLU A 69 3.77 6.53 -2.70
N THR A 70 2.72 5.75 -2.93
CA THR A 70 2.84 4.29 -3.22
C THR A 70 3.32 3.97 -4.63
N ARG A 71 3.46 4.94 -5.54
CA ARG A 71 4.04 4.69 -6.88
C ARG A 71 5.51 4.29 -6.81
N SER A 72 6.23 4.66 -5.75
CA SER A 72 7.61 4.19 -5.49
C SER A 72 7.64 2.67 -5.28
N ILE A 73 6.72 2.13 -4.48
CA ILE A 73 6.55 0.68 -4.22
C ILE A 73 6.34 -0.11 -5.52
N ARG A 74 5.74 0.50 -6.55
CA ARG A 74 5.55 -0.11 -7.88
C ARG A 74 6.87 -0.51 -8.54
N VAL A 75 7.91 0.29 -8.35
CA VAL A 75 9.20 0.09 -9.01
C VAL A 75 9.93 -1.09 -8.37
N ASP A 76 9.86 -1.19 -7.05
CA ASP A 76 10.63 -2.19 -6.29
C ASP A 76 9.92 -3.53 -6.16
N ASN A 77 8.58 -3.55 -6.13
CA ASN A 77 7.78 -4.77 -5.89
C ASN A 77 6.46 -4.74 -6.68
N PRO A 78 6.49 -4.97 -8.00
CA PRO A 78 5.30 -4.89 -8.85
C PRO A 78 4.20 -5.87 -8.41
N GLU A 79 4.52 -7.08 -7.93
CA GLU A 79 3.53 -8.04 -7.42
C GLU A 79 2.73 -7.51 -6.21
N ILE A 80 3.34 -6.64 -5.40
CA ILE A 80 2.68 -6.01 -4.24
C ILE A 80 1.83 -4.82 -4.69
N TYR A 81 2.30 -4.08 -5.69
CA TYR A 81 1.58 -2.93 -6.21
C TYR A 81 0.31 -3.29 -7.01
N TYR A 82 0.33 -4.43 -7.70
CA TYR A 82 -0.81 -4.96 -8.44
C TYR A 82 -1.70 -5.90 -7.61
N ALA A 83 -1.36 -6.11 -6.34
CA ALA A 83 -2.22 -6.88 -5.45
C ALA A 83 -3.62 -6.23 -5.35
N GLY A 84 -4.65 -7.09 -5.30
CA GLY A 84 -6.06 -6.69 -5.44
C GLY A 84 -6.47 -5.51 -4.55
N PHE A 85 -5.94 -5.42 -3.34
CA PHE A 85 -6.27 -4.36 -2.37
C PHE A 85 -5.87 -2.94 -2.81
N LEU A 86 -4.82 -2.76 -3.62
CA LEU A 86 -4.43 -1.46 -4.16
C LEU A 86 -5.24 -1.10 -5.40
N SER A 87 -5.57 -2.10 -6.21
CA SER A 87 -6.47 -1.98 -7.37
C SER A 87 -7.88 -1.58 -6.93
N ASP A 88 -8.39 -2.20 -5.86
CA ASP A 88 -9.72 -1.92 -5.31
C ASP A 88 -9.79 -0.53 -4.70
N ALA A 89 -8.77 -0.08 -3.97
CA ALA A 89 -8.70 1.29 -3.45
C ALA A 89 -8.72 2.34 -4.57
N ARG A 90 -8.02 2.11 -5.69
CA ARG A 90 -8.06 3.00 -6.86
C ARG A 90 -9.41 3.02 -7.54
N LYS A 91 -10.03 1.86 -7.71
CA LYS A 91 -11.38 1.74 -8.28
C LYS A 91 -12.39 2.49 -7.42
N ASP A 92 -12.32 2.34 -6.10
CA ASP A 92 -13.24 2.97 -5.17
C ASP A 92 -13.08 4.51 -5.16
N LEU A 93 -11.83 5.01 -5.19
CA LEU A 93 -11.55 6.43 -5.37
C LEU A 93 -12.19 6.97 -6.66
N ARG A 94 -11.96 6.31 -7.80
CA ARG A 94 -12.49 6.75 -9.11
C ARG A 94 -14.02 6.70 -9.20
N ARG A 95 -14.68 5.80 -8.46
CA ARG A 95 -16.14 5.64 -8.49
C ARG A 95 -16.89 6.71 -7.69
N ARG A 96 -16.18 7.44 -6.82
CA ARG A 96 -16.77 8.27 -5.76
C ARG A 96 -16.38 9.75 -5.84
N THR A 97 -15.56 10.09 -6.82
CA THR A 97 -15.20 11.45 -7.26
C THR A 97 -15.86 11.73 -8.60
#